data_AF-A0A2M8NNG3-F1
#
_entry.id   AF-A0A2M8NNG3-F1
#
_cell.length_a   1.000
_cell.length_b   1.000
_cell.length_c   1.000
_cell.angle_alpha   90.00
_cell.angle_beta   90.00
_cell.angle_gamma   90.00
#
_symmetry.space_group_name_H-M   'P 1'
#
loop_
_entity.id
_entity.type
_entity.pdbx_description
1 polymer ?
#
loop_
_entity_poly.entity_id
_entity_poly.type
_entity_poly.pdbx_seq_one_letter_code
_entity_poly.pdbx_strand_id
1 'polypeptide(L)'
;MIALIEPVALGILLLCIGLLSRRMGSASDAPPRYQPFFVGAGLMALCFGLRMVDLLLGLAAPDEAAADLFWVMVYRGLPAAAVTLGLIGAWRYWSWLLAERA
;
A
#
# COMPACT_ATOMS: atom_id res chain seq x y z
N MET A 1 -18.58 5.37 -5.94
CA MET A 1 -17.48 5.33 -6.95
C MET A 1 -16.21 6.05 -6.48
N ILE A 2 -16.28 7.27 -5.92
CA ILE A 2 -15.10 8.01 -5.45
C ILE A 2 -14.26 7.22 -4.41
N ALA A 3 -14.91 6.45 -3.53
CA ALA A 3 -14.25 5.65 -2.49
C ALA A 3 -13.32 4.53 -2.99
N LEU A 4 -13.30 4.23 -4.29
CA LEU A 4 -12.45 3.19 -4.89
C LEU A 4 -11.21 3.76 -5.59
N ILE A 5 -11.24 5.06 -5.89
CA ILE A 5 -10.13 5.72 -6.60
C ILE A 5 -8.89 5.76 -5.71
N GLU A 6 -9.07 6.01 -4.41
CA GLU A 6 -8.00 6.11 -3.43
C GLU A 6 -7.11 4.85 -3.33
N PRO A 7 -7.65 3.63 -3.04
CA PRO A 7 -6.80 2.44 -2.90
C PRO A 7 -6.11 2.08 -4.22
N VAL A 8 -6.74 2.34 -5.37
CA VAL A 8 -6.11 2.12 -6.69
C VAL A 8 -4.96 3.10 -6.91
N ALA A 9 -5.18 4.39 -6.67
CA ALA A 9 -4.15 5.41 -6.85
C ALA A 9 -2.95 5.16 -5.94
N LEU A 10 -3.18 4.86 -4.66
CA LEU A 10 -2.11 4.56 -3.71
C LEU A 10 -1.42 3.22 -4.02
N GLY A 11 -2.17 2.20 -4.45
CA GLY A 11 -1.60 0.93 -4.89
C GLY A 11 -0.66 1.10 -6.09
N ILE A 12 -1.09 1.86 -7.10
CA ILE A 12 -0.26 2.19 -8.27
C ILE A 12 0.97 3.00 -7.84
N LEU A 13 0.81 4.00 -6.99
CA LEU A 13 1.92 4.80 -6.48
C LEU A 13 2.98 3.93 -5.80
N LEU A 14 2.58 3.07 -4.86
CA LEU A 14 3.49 2.16 -4.15
C LEU A 14 4.18 1.20 -5.11
N LEU A 15 3.46 0.70 -6.12
CA LEU A 15 4.02 -0.17 -7.15
C LEU A 15 5.05 0.56 -8.02
N CYS A 16 4.74 1.79 -8.46
CA CYS A 16 5.67 2.64 -9.21
C CYS A 16 6.94 2.93 -8.42
N ILE A 17 6.82 3.31 -7.13
CA ILE A 17 7.97 3.54 -6.26
C ILE A 17 8.78 2.24 -6.10
N GLY A 18 8.12 1.11 -5.83
CA GLY A 18 8.78 -0.19 -5.72
C GLY A 18 9.56 -0.59 -6.97
N LEU A 19 8.98 -0.39 -8.16
CA LEU A 19 9.64 -0.62 -9.45
C LEU A 19 10.84 0.30 -9.66
N LEU A 20 10.69 1.59 -9.34
CA LEU A 20 11.76 2.57 -9.43
C LEU A 20 12.93 2.21 -8.49
N SER A 21 12.62 1.88 -7.23
CA SER A 21 13.61 1.43 -6.23
C SER A 21 14.31 0.14 -6.66
N ARG A 22 13.59 -0.81 -7.29
CA ARG A 22 14.20 -2.04 -7.84
C ARG A 22 15.20 -1.72 -8.96
N ARG A 23 14.82 -0.85 -9.89
CA ARG A 23 15.69 -0.44 -11.01
C ARG A 23 16.94 0.31 -10.54
N MET A 24 16.79 1.19 -9.54
CA MET A 24 17.94 1.87 -8.95
C MET A 24 18.84 0.88 -8.19
N GLY A 25 18.25 -0.02 -7.40
CA GLY A 25 19.01 -1.03 -6.65
C GLY A 25 19.84 -1.95 -7.56
N SER A 26 19.32 -2.32 -8.73
CA SER A 26 20.07 -3.10 -9.72
C SER A 26 21.22 -2.32 -10.39
N ALA A 27 21.15 -0.98 -10.41
CA ALA A 27 22.21 -0.16 -11.00
C ALA A 27 23.34 0.15 -10.01
N SER A 28 23.07 0.03 -8.70
CA SER A 28 23.98 0.41 -7.62
C SER A 28 24.43 -0.78 -6.74
N ASP A 29 24.18 -2.03 -7.16
CA ASP A 29 24.40 -3.24 -6.36
C ASP A 29 23.86 -3.17 -4.92
N ALA A 30 22.76 -2.43 -4.71
CA ALA A 30 22.19 -2.25 -3.39
C ALA A 30 21.37 -3.49 -2.97
N PRO A 31 21.38 -3.87 -1.68
CA PRO A 31 20.54 -4.97 -1.21
C PRO A 31 19.04 -4.66 -1.44
N PRO A 32 18.20 -5.68 -1.68
CA PRO A 32 16.82 -5.52 -2.14
C PRO A 32 15.87 -4.98 -1.05
N ARG A 33 15.97 -3.68 -0.75
CA ARG A 33 15.17 -3.00 0.27
C ARG A 33 13.79 -2.55 -0.22
N TYR A 34 13.42 -2.83 -1.47
CA TYR A 34 12.16 -2.41 -2.10
C TYR A 34 10.94 -3.26 -1.73
N GLN A 35 11.12 -4.37 -1.00
CA GLN A 35 10.04 -5.31 -0.65
C GLN A 35 8.81 -4.67 0.05
N PRO A 36 8.96 -3.72 1.00
CA PRO A 36 7.79 -3.13 1.68
C PRO A 36 6.83 -2.41 0.75
N PHE A 37 7.32 -1.84 -0.35
CA PHE A 37 6.47 -1.18 -1.36
C PHE A 37 5.55 -2.19 -2.06
N PHE A 38 6.08 -3.36 -2.43
CA PHE A 38 5.27 -4.42 -3.06
C PHE A 38 4.28 -5.04 -2.09
N VAL A 39 4.67 -5.22 -0.82
CA VAL A 39 3.74 -5.68 0.22
C VAL A 39 2.62 -4.67 0.42
N GLY A 40 2.94 -3.38 0.53
CA GLY A 40 1.95 -2.30 0.64
C GLY A 40 1.02 -2.22 -0.58
N ALA A 41 1.56 -2.34 -1.80
CA ALA A 41 0.75 -2.40 -3.02
C ALA A 41 -0.20 -3.60 -3.03
N GLY A 42 0.26 -4.77 -2.55
CA GLY A 42 -0.58 -5.96 -2.38
C GLY A 42 -1.70 -5.75 -1.37
N LEU A 43 -1.44 -5.11 -0.23
CA LEU A 43 -2.47 -4.75 0.75
C LEU A 43 -3.50 -3.78 0.17
N MET A 44 -3.08 -2.81 -0.65
CA MET A 44 -4.00 -1.91 -1.35
C MET A 44 -4.84 -2.64 -2.39
N ALA A 45 -4.26 -3.57 -3.15
CA ALA A 45 -4.99 -4.41 -4.10
C ALA A 45 -6.02 -5.30 -3.38
N LEU A 46 -5.66 -5.87 -2.22
CA LEU A 46 -6.57 -6.64 -1.38
C LEU A 46 -7.73 -5.77 -0.86
N CYS A 47 -7.43 -4.58 -0.34
CA CYS A 47 -8.43 -3.62 0.10
C CYS A 47 -9.39 -3.26 -1.03
N PHE A 48 -8.87 -2.95 -2.21
CA PHE A 48 -9.67 -2.66 -3.39
C PHE A 48 -10.57 -3.84 -3.77
N GLY A 49 -10.02 -5.07 -3.79
CA GLY A 49 -10.78 -6.28 -4.10
C GLY A 49 -11.94 -6.51 -3.14
N LEU A 50 -11.70 -6.41 -1.83
CA LEU A 50 -12.74 -6.59 -0.81
C LEU A 50 -13.83 -5.51 -0.91
N ARG A 51 -13.45 -4.25 -1.12
CA ARG A 51 -14.41 -3.16 -1.36
C ARG A 51 -15.20 -3.33 -2.66
N MET A 52 -14.59 -3.90 -3.69
CA MET A 52 -15.29 -4.25 -4.93
C MET A 52 -16.33 -5.34 -4.71
N VAL A 53 -15.97 -6.40 -3.99
CA VAL A 53 -16.91 -7.49 -3.64
C VAL A 53 -18.08 -6.95 -2.82
N ASP A 54 -17.81 -6.12 -1.82
CA ASP A 54 -18.85 -5.45 -1.01
C ASP A 54 -19.82 -4.65 -1.88
N LEU A 55 -19.29 -3.82 -2.79
CA LEU A 55 -20.10 -2.98 -3.67
C LEU A 55 -20.91 -3.79 -4.69
N LEU A 56 -20.39 -4.92 -5.16
CA LEU A 56 -21.08 -5.79 -6.13
C LEU A 56 -22.17 -6.64 -5.49
N LEU A 57 -21.95 -7.11 -4.25
CA LEU A 57 -22.85 -8.02 -3.55
C LEU A 57 -23.77 -7.31 -2.54
N GLY A 58 -23.49 -6.05 -2.20
CA GLY A 58 -24.24 -5.28 -1.21
C GLY A 58 -24.17 -5.89 0.18
N LEU A 59 -23.00 -6.38 0.59
CA LEU A 59 -22.84 -7.20 1.80
C LEU A 59 -23.03 -6.40 3.10
N ALA A 60 -22.68 -5.12 3.11
CA ALA A 60 -22.79 -4.29 4.31
C ALA A 60 -23.60 -3.01 4.04
N ALA A 61 -24.61 -2.76 4.88
CA ALA A 61 -25.21 -1.44 4.97
C ALA A 61 -24.18 -0.44 5.57
N PRO A 62 -24.17 0.83 5.16
CA PRO A 62 -23.16 1.81 5.60
C PRO A 62 -23.03 1.91 7.12
N ASP A 63 -24.15 1.78 7.85
CA ASP A 63 -24.21 1.89 9.30
C ASP A 63 -23.66 0.62 10.00
N GLU A 64 -23.84 -0.55 9.40
CA GLU A 64 -23.34 -1.83 9.93
C GLU A 64 -21.83 -2.01 9.65
N ALA A 65 -21.35 -1.54 8.50
CA ALA A 65 -19.93 -1.56 8.14
C ALA A 65 -19.05 -0.76 9.11
N ALA A 66 -19.61 0.27 9.76
CA ALA A 66 -18.91 1.06 10.76
C ALA A 66 -18.85 0.37 12.13
N ALA A 67 -19.80 -0.51 12.43
CA ALA A 67 -19.88 -1.27 13.68
C ALA A 67 -19.07 -2.57 13.64
N ASP A 68 -18.90 -3.16 12.45
CA ASP A 68 -18.13 -4.38 12.27
C ASP A 68 -16.61 -4.10 12.19
N LEU A 69 -15.86 -4.68 13.12
CA LEU A 69 -14.40 -4.61 13.17
C LEU A 69 -13.75 -5.07 11.86
N PHE A 70 -14.31 -6.08 11.19
CA PHE A 70 -13.78 -6.58 9.93
C PHE A 70 -13.80 -5.49 8.85
N TRP A 71 -14.95 -4.85 8.66
CA TRP A 71 -15.10 -3.76 7.70
C TRP A 71 -14.26 -2.54 8.10
N VAL A 72 -14.16 -2.20 9.38
CA VAL A 72 -13.24 -1.13 9.83
C VAL A 72 -11.80 -1.45 9.45
N MET A 73 -11.35 -2.70 9.61
CA MET A 73 -10.01 -3.12 9.21
C MET A 73 -9.81 -3.06 7.70
N VAL A 74 -10.80 -3.46 6.91
CA VAL A 74 -10.72 -3.36 5.44
C VAL A 74 -10.70 -1.91 4.98
N TYR A 75 -11.60 -1.07 5.50
CA TYR A 75 -11.77 0.29 5.07
C TYR A 75 -10.69 1.25 5.61
N ARG A 76 -10.13 1.01 6.80
CA ARG A 76 -9.15 1.92 7.42
C ARG A 76 -7.82 1.25 7.73
N GLY A 77 -7.87 0.03 8.27
CA GLY A 77 -6.68 -0.70 8.69
C GLY A 77 -5.73 -1.06 7.54
N LEU A 78 -6.24 -1.71 6.49
CA LEU A 78 -5.45 -2.12 5.33
C LEU A 78 -4.78 -0.94 4.61
N PRO A 79 -5.51 0.16 4.26
CA PRO A 79 -4.89 1.34 3.69
C PRO A 79 -3.81 1.96 4.59
N ALA A 80 -4.10 2.10 5.89
CA ALA A 80 -3.14 2.67 6.84
C ALA A 80 -1.86 1.81 6.90
N ALA A 81 -2.01 0.49 7.04
CA ALA A 81 -0.87 -0.43 7.07
C ALA A 81 -0.05 -0.40 5.78
N ALA A 82 -0.71 -0.34 4.62
CA ALA A 82 -0.04 -0.24 3.32
C ALA A 82 0.81 1.04 3.19
N VAL A 83 0.24 2.19 3.59
CA VAL A 83 0.95 3.48 3.58
C VAL A 83 2.09 3.48 4.58
N THR A 84 1.88 2.96 5.80
CA THR A 84 2.93 2.84 6.82
C THR A 84 4.10 1.98 6.35
N LEU A 85 3.84 0.84 5.71
CA LEU A 85 4.89 0.00 5.12
C LEU A 85 5.64 0.73 4.00
N GLY A 86 4.92 1.48 3.15
CA GLY A 86 5.52 2.34 2.14
C GLY A 86 6.45 3.39 2.76
N LEU A 87 6.01 4.06 3.83
CA LEU A 87 6.80 5.08 4.53
C LEU A 87 8.05 4.49 5.19
N ILE A 88 7.94 3.35 5.87
CA ILE A 88 9.07 2.63 6.47
C ILE A 88 10.06 2.21 5.38
N GLY A 89 9.56 1.70 4.25
CA GLY A 89 10.37 1.34 3.09
C GLY A 89 11.14 2.53 2.52
N ALA A 90 10.45 3.66 2.32
CA ALA A 90 11.04 4.92 1.82
C ALA A 90 12.09 5.47 2.78
N TRP A 91 11.77 5.52 4.08
CA TRP A 91 12.70 5.97 5.11
C TRP A 91 13.98 5.15 5.09
N ARG A 92 13.87 3.81 5.19
CA ARG A 92 15.04 2.93 5.23
C ARG A 92 15.87 3.00 3.95
N TYR A 93 15.24 3.20 2.80
CA TYR A 93 15.93 3.36 1.52
C TYR A 93 16.70 4.68 1.46
N TRP A 94 16.07 5.80 1.82
CA TRP A 94 16.70 7.12 1.78
C TRP A 94 17.77 7.30 2.85
N SER A 95 17.59 6.78 4.07
CA SER A 95 18.62 6.83 5.10
C SER A 95 19.91 6.13 4.66
N TRP A 96 19.80 5.01 3.95
CA TRP A 96 20.98 4.34 3.40
C TRP A 96 21.64 5.17 2.29
N LEU A 97 20.84 5.75 1.38
CA LEU A 97 21.37 6.55 0.28
C LEU A 97 22.09 7.84 0.76
N LEU A 98 21.65 8.40 1.88
CA LEU A 98 22.31 9.53 2.53
C LEU A 98 23.60 9.11 3.24
N ALA A 99 23.64 7.92 3.83
CA ALA A 99 24.81 7.41 4.55
C ALA A 99 26.00 7.11 3.63
N GLU A 100 25.77 6.71 2.37
CA GLU A 100 26.86 6.48 1.41
C GLU A 100 27.51 7.75 0.86
N ARG A 101 26.88 8.91 1.07
CA ARG A 101 27.36 10.21 0.58
C ARG A 101 27.98 11.10 1.66
N ALA A 102 27.93 10.66 2.93
CA ALA A 102 28.49 11.36 4.08
C ALA A 102 29.88 10.79 4.41
#